data_AF-A0A0G1WFQ5-F1
#
_entry.id   AF-A0A0G1WFQ5-F1
#
_cell.length_a   1.000
_cell.length_b   1.000
_cell.length_c   1.000
_cell.angle_alpha   90.00
_cell.angle_beta   90.00
_cell.angle_gamma   90.00
#
_symmetry.space_group_name_H-M   'P 1'
#
loop_
_entity.id
_entity.type
_entity.pdbx_description
1 polymer ?
#
loop_
_entity_poly.entity_id
_entity_poly.type
_entity_poly.pdbx_seq_one_letter_code
_entity_poly.pdbx_strand_id
1 'polypeptide(L)'
;MKLTDKPWLKVGLLALITVGLFLVLRFYKLLSLPVFVDESIYIRWSQVMRAEPTLRFLPLSDGKQPLFMWLVIPALKLFRDPVFAGRTISVVAGFATLAAGLTDCCQCLEFGLFY
;
A
#
# COMPACT_ATOMS: atom_id res chain seq x y z
N MET A 1 21.06 -30.81 -15.94
CA MET A 1 20.45 -29.51 -16.27
C MET A 1 20.17 -28.80 -14.94
N LYS A 2 20.85 -27.70 -14.61
CA LYS A 2 20.68 -27.06 -13.29
C LYS A 2 19.39 -26.23 -13.33
N LEU A 3 18.59 -26.30 -12.26
CA LEU A 3 17.35 -25.52 -12.15
C LEU A 3 17.59 -24.01 -12.34
N THR A 4 18.78 -23.51 -11.98
CA THR A 4 19.21 -22.11 -12.06
C THR A 4 19.34 -21.51 -13.47
N ASP A 5 19.27 -22.32 -14.52
CA ASP A 5 19.53 -21.85 -15.89
C ASP A 5 18.29 -21.23 -16.55
N LYS A 6 17.10 -21.42 -15.95
CA LYS A 6 15.86 -20.86 -16.49
C LYS A 6 15.71 -19.38 -16.12
N PRO A 7 15.45 -18.48 -17.09
CA PRO A 7 15.40 -17.03 -16.84
C PRO A 7 14.27 -16.61 -15.88
N TRP A 8 13.12 -17.29 -15.92
CA TRP A 8 11.99 -17.02 -15.03
C TRP A 8 12.29 -17.30 -13.55
N LEU A 9 13.21 -18.22 -13.24
CA LEU A 9 13.65 -18.46 -11.85
C LEU A 9 14.45 -17.29 -11.30
N LYS A 10 15.27 -16.64 -12.13
CA LYS A 10 16.05 -15.45 -11.74
C LYS A 10 15.14 -14.24 -11.51
N VAL A 11 14.16 -14.04 -12.38
CA VAL A 11 13.15 -12.96 -12.24
C VAL A 11 12.30 -13.19 -11.00
N GLY A 12 11.82 -14.42 -10.77
CA GLY A 12 11.04 -14.76 -9.58
C GLY A 12 11.83 -14.55 -8.28
N LEU A 13 13.12 -14.92 -8.26
CA LEU A 13 14.00 -14.68 -7.11
C LEU A 13 14.21 -13.18 -6.86
N LEU A 14 14.43 -12.39 -7.91
CA LEU A 14 14.63 -10.94 -7.80
C LEU A 14 13.35 -10.21 -7.34
N ALA A 15 12.18 -10.65 -7.82
CA ALA A 15 10.89 -10.15 -7.35
C ALA A 15 10.68 -10.47 -5.86
N LEU A 16 11.00 -11.70 -5.43
CA LEU A 16 10.91 -12.10 -4.03
C LEU A 16 11.82 -11.26 -3.12
N ILE A 17 13.07 -11.01 -3.54
CA ILE A 17 14.02 -10.16 -2.82
C ILE A 17 13.47 -8.74 -2.71
N THR A 18 12.97 -8.17 -3.81
CA THR A 18 12.42 -6.81 -3.84
C THR A 18 11.21 -6.66 -2.93
N VAL A 19 10.28 -7.62 -2.95
CA VAL A 19 9.11 -7.64 -2.07
C VAL A 19 9.53 -7.79 -0.61
N GLY A 20 10.47 -8.70 -0.31
CA GLY A 20 11.01 -8.88 1.04
C GLY A 20 11.64 -7.60 1.57
N LEU A 21 12.48 -6.94 0.77
CA LEU A 21 13.11 -5.68 1.11
C LEU A 21 12.07 -4.57 1.34
N PHE A 22 11.06 -4.47 0.48
CA PHE A 22 9.96 -3.52 0.63
C PHE A 22 9.25 -3.69 1.97
N LEU A 23 8.86 -4.91 2.33
CA LEU A 23 8.17 -5.19 3.59
C LEU A 23 9.05 -4.86 4.80
N VAL A 24 10.32 -5.27 4.78
CA VAL A 24 11.24 -4.95 5.88
C VAL A 24 11.40 -3.45 6.05
N LEU A 25 11.68 -2.70 4.97
CA LEU A 25 11.86 -1.26 5.05
C LEU A 25 10.59 -0.51 5.47
N ARG A 26 9.41 -0.97 5.06
CA ARG A 26 8.14 -0.32 5.39
C ARG A 26 7.64 -0.65 6.79
N PHE A 27 7.78 -1.89 7.26
CA PHE A 27 7.31 -2.28 8.59
C PHE A 27 8.34 -1.99 9.70
N TYR A 28 9.62 -1.84 9.36
CA TYR A 28 10.63 -1.49 10.34
C TYR A 28 10.37 -0.11 10.94
N LYS A 29 10.13 -0.08 12.26
CA LYS A 29 9.83 1.14 13.05
C LYS A 29 8.60 1.94 12.58
N LEU A 30 7.56 1.25 12.10
CA LEU A 30 6.34 1.91 11.60
C LEU A 30 5.66 2.85 12.62
N LEU A 31 5.83 2.66 13.93
CA LEU A 31 5.24 3.50 14.98
C LEU A 31 6.25 4.38 15.73
N SER A 32 7.53 4.41 15.31
CA SER A 32 8.54 5.19 16.05
C SER A 32 8.43 6.68 15.81
N LEU A 33 7.81 7.09 14.70
CA LEU A 33 7.61 8.48 14.34
C LEU A 33 6.28 8.99 14.93
N PRO A 34 6.26 10.22 15.48
CA PRO A 34 5.03 10.84 15.95
C PRO A 34 4.01 10.98 14.81
N VAL A 35 2.75 11.18 15.18
CA VAL A 35 1.66 11.35 14.21
C VAL A 35 1.76 12.73 13.58
N PHE A 36 1.73 12.77 12.24
CA PHE A 36 1.70 14.04 11.50
C PHE A 36 0.28 14.60 11.42
N VAL A 37 0.17 15.92 11.24
CA VAL A 37 -1.13 16.63 11.18
C VAL A 37 -2.03 16.02 10.10
N ASP A 38 -1.54 15.89 8.87
CA ASP A 38 -2.36 15.36 7.76
C ASP A 38 -2.79 13.91 7.99
N GLU A 39 -1.93 13.07 8.58
CA GLU A 39 -2.28 11.70 8.97
C GLU A 39 -3.42 11.68 9.99
N SER A 40 -3.34 12.55 11.01
CA SER A 40 -4.36 12.65 12.05
C SER A 40 -5.71 13.12 11.49
N ILE A 41 -5.71 14.04 10.52
CA ILE A 41 -6.93 14.55 9.88
C ILE A 41 -7.62 13.43 9.09
N TYR A 42 -6.88 12.70 8.26
CA TYR A 42 -7.45 11.61 7.47
C TYR A 42 -7.98 10.48 8.33
N ILE A 43 -7.28 10.13 9.40
CA ILE A 43 -7.73 9.14 10.38
C ILE A 43 -9.01 9.63 11.07
N ARG A 44 -9.05 10.91 11.51
CA ARG A 44 -10.21 11.48 12.20
C ARG A 44 -11.43 11.52 11.30
N TRP A 45 -11.28 11.94 10.05
CA TRP A 45 -12.35 11.90 9.06
C TRP A 45 -12.87 10.48 8.85
N SER A 46 -11.98 9.48 8.78
CA SER A 46 -12.37 8.07 8.64
C SER A 46 -13.18 7.58 9.86
N GLN A 47 -12.83 8.03 11.08
CA GLN A 47 -13.60 7.73 12.29
C GLN A 47 -14.99 8.39 12.27
N VAL A 48 -15.07 9.65 11.84
CA VAL A 48 -16.35 10.39 11.70
C VAL A 48 -17.23 9.71 10.67
N MET A 49 -16.71 9.38 9.49
CA MET A 49 -17.44 8.66 8.43
C MET A 49 -17.88 7.25 8.84
N ARG A 50 -17.15 6.62 9.78
CA ARG A 50 -17.54 5.34 10.36
C ARG A 50 -18.71 5.48 11.33
N ALA A 51 -18.73 6.55 12.12
CA ALA A 51 -19.80 6.81 13.08
C ALA A 51 -21.07 7.34 12.40
N GLU A 52 -20.90 8.22 11.41
CA GLU A 52 -21.99 8.91 10.73
C GLU A 52 -21.88 8.70 9.20
N PRO A 53 -22.68 7.79 8.62
CA PRO A 53 -22.63 7.46 7.19
C PRO A 53 -22.99 8.62 6.26
N THR A 54 -23.76 9.62 6.74
CA THR A 54 -24.15 10.79 5.93
C THR A 54 -22.96 11.69 5.58
N LEU A 55 -21.87 11.62 6.37
CA LEU A 55 -20.66 12.44 6.21
C LEU A 55 -19.56 11.80 5.35
N ARG A 56 -19.85 10.75 4.57
CA ARG A 56 -18.85 10.06 3.72
C ARG A 56 -18.14 10.93 2.69
N PHE A 57 -18.73 12.08 2.34
CA PHE A 57 -18.16 13.05 1.41
C PHE A 57 -17.61 14.30 2.12
N LEU A 58 -17.41 14.25 3.44
CA LEU A 58 -16.81 15.34 4.22
C LEU A 58 -15.47 15.84 3.64
N PRO A 59 -14.55 14.98 3.13
CA PRO A 59 -13.31 15.46 2.52
C PRO A 59 -13.51 16.32 1.28
N LEU A 60 -14.65 16.16 0.59
CA LEU A 60 -14.96 16.90 -0.64
C LEU A 60 -15.21 18.39 -0.37
N SER A 61 -15.68 18.73 0.85
CA SER A 61 -15.83 20.12 1.27
C SER A 61 -14.49 20.85 1.41
N ASP A 62 -13.40 20.11 1.66
CA ASP A 62 -12.01 20.62 1.70
C ASP A 62 -11.29 20.43 0.35
N GLY A 63 -12.01 20.01 -0.71
CA GLY A 63 -11.45 19.77 -2.04
C GLY A 63 -10.56 18.52 -2.13
N LYS A 64 -10.63 17.60 -1.16
CA LYS A 64 -9.83 16.35 -1.12
C LYS A 64 -10.66 15.16 -1.61
N GLN A 65 -10.00 14.21 -2.27
CA GLN A 65 -10.62 12.97 -2.74
C GLN A 65 -10.85 11.99 -1.57
N PRO A 66 -12.03 11.35 -1.46
CA PRO A 66 -12.39 10.55 -0.28
C PRO A 66 -11.87 9.10 -0.31
N LEU A 67 -11.30 8.64 -1.43
CA LEU A 67 -10.94 7.23 -1.65
C LEU A 67 -10.04 6.67 -0.54
N PHE A 68 -9.02 7.42 -0.11
CA PHE A 68 -8.12 6.99 0.94
C PHE A 68 -8.87 6.74 2.27
N MET A 69 -9.73 7.67 2.68
CA MET A 69 -10.47 7.56 3.93
C MET A 69 -11.45 6.40 3.90
N TRP A 70 -12.09 6.15 2.75
CA TRP A 70 -12.96 4.98 2.57
C TRP A 70 -12.23 3.66 2.74
N LEU A 71 -10.98 3.56 2.27
CA LEU A 71 -10.13 2.39 2.48
C LEU A 71 -9.64 2.25 3.93
N VAL A 72 -9.51 3.37 4.65
CA VAL A 72 -9.13 3.35 6.08
C VAL A 72 -10.29 2.87 6.98
N ILE A 73 -11.55 3.12 6.62
CA ILE A 73 -12.73 2.65 7.40
C ILE A 73 -12.70 1.14 7.70
N PRO A 74 -12.53 0.22 6.72
CA PRO A 74 -12.42 -1.20 7.01
C PRO A 74 -11.15 -1.54 7.79
N ALA A 75 -10.02 -0.85 7.56
CA ALA A 75 -8.80 -1.04 8.36
C ALA A 75 -9.00 -0.66 9.84
N LEU A 76 -9.80 0.37 10.12
CA LEU A 76 -10.19 0.77 11.48
C LEU A 76 -11.11 -0.25 12.18
N LYS A 77 -11.68 -1.21 11.45
CA LYS A 77 -12.41 -2.35 12.05
C LYS A 77 -11.46 -3.50 12.40
N LEU A 78 -10.38 -3.66 11.64
CA LEU A 78 -9.40 -4.72 11.83
C LEU A 78 -8.37 -4.38 12.92
N PHE A 79 -7.94 -3.11 12.96
CA PHE A 79 -6.91 -2.64 13.89
C PHE A 79 -7.48 -1.70 14.94
N ARG A 80 -7.04 -1.88 16.19
CA ARG A 80 -7.40 -1.00 17.31
C ARG A 80 -6.67 0.33 17.27
N ASP A 81 -5.41 0.31 16.82
CA ASP A 81 -4.61 1.51 16.67
C ASP A 81 -4.95 2.20 15.33
N PRO A 82 -5.47 3.44 15.37
CA PRO A 82 -5.95 4.12 14.19
C PRO A 82 -4.81 4.64 13.30
N VAL A 83 -3.63 4.91 13.87
CA VAL A 83 -2.42 5.32 13.14
C VAL A 83 -1.87 4.14 12.38
N PHE A 84 -1.82 2.97 13.02
CA PHE A 84 -1.44 1.72 12.37
C PHE A 84 -2.38 1.39 11.20
N ALA A 85 -3.69 1.56 11.38
CA ALA A 85 -4.68 1.34 10.32
C ALA A 85 -4.42 2.22 9.10
N GLY A 86 -4.20 3.53 9.31
CA GLY A 86 -3.89 4.47 8.24
C GLY A 86 -2.58 4.14 7.52
N ARG A 87 -1.50 3.86 8.27
CA ARG A 87 -0.19 3.52 7.70
C ARG A 87 -0.23 2.20 6.91
N THR A 88 -1.02 1.22 7.35
CA THR A 88 -1.17 -0.06 6.64
C THR A 88 -1.78 0.12 5.26
N ILE A 89 -2.79 0.98 5.09
CA ILE A 89 -3.37 1.26 3.77
C ILE A 89 -2.33 1.85 2.80
N SER A 90 -1.49 2.76 3.27
CA SER A 90 -0.40 3.32 2.47
C SER A 90 0.64 2.26 2.08
N VAL A 91 0.95 1.30 2.96
CA VAL A 91 1.83 0.17 2.65
C VAL A 91 1.21 -0.73 1.57
N VAL A 92 -0.10 -1.03 1.68
CA VAL A 92 -0.83 -1.83 0.68
C VAL A 92 -0.84 -1.15 -0.69
N ALA A 93 -1.07 0.17 -0.73
CA ALA A 93 -1.00 0.93 -1.99
C ALA A 93 0.40 0.85 -2.62
N GLY A 94 1.46 1.02 -1.82
CA GLY A 94 2.83 0.88 -2.30
C GLY A 94 3.16 -0.54 -2.79
N PHE A 95 2.64 -1.56 -2.12
CA PHE A 95 2.77 -2.95 -2.54
C PHE A 95 2.07 -3.19 -3.88
N ALA A 96 0.86 -2.65 -4.06
CA ALA A 96 0.11 -2.76 -5.31
C ALA A 96 0.87 -2.13 -6.49
N THR A 97 1.50 -0.96 -6.29
CA THR A 97 2.35 -0.33 -7.31
C THR A 97 3.57 -1.18 -7.64
N LEU A 98 4.22 -1.76 -6.64
CA LEU A 98 5.38 -2.64 -6.83
C LEU A 98 5.00 -3.92 -7.59
N ALA A 99 3.88 -4.54 -7.23
CA ALA A 99 3.37 -5.73 -7.89
C ALA A 99 3.02 -5.45 -9.36
N ALA A 100 2.35 -4.33 -9.65
CA ALA A 100 2.04 -3.91 -11.02
C ALA A 100 3.32 -3.70 -11.85
N GLY A 101 4.32 -2.99 -11.31
CA GLY A 101 5.59 -2.81 -12.02
C GLY A 101 6.36 -4.11 -12.27
N LEU A 102 6.30 -5.06 -11.34
CA LEU A 102 6.93 -6.38 -11.49
C LEU A 102 6.22 -7.24 -12.54
N THR A 103 4.89 -7.17 -12.64
CA THR A 103 4.14 -7.85 -13.70
C THR A 103 4.47 -7.27 -15.08
N ASP A 104 4.58 -5.95 -15.19
CA ASP A 104 4.97 -5.30 -16.44
C ASP A 104 6.39 -5.70 -16.87
N CYS A 105 7.33 -5.79 -15.91
CA CYS A 105 8.68 -6.25 -16.16
C CYS A 105 8.74 -7.72 -16.64
N CYS A 106 7.95 -8.60 -16.02
CA CYS A 106 7.88 -10.00 -16.42
C CYS A 106 7.30 -10.16 -17.83
N GLN A 107 6.27 -9.36 -18.17
CA GLN A 107 5.65 -9.37 -19.50
C GLN A 107 6.57 -8.80 -20.58
N CYS A 108 7.33 -7.75 -20.26
CA CYS A 108 8.40 -7.24 -21.14
C CYS A 108 9.49 -8.29 -21.43
N LEU A 109 9.80 -9.16 -20.48
CA LEU A 109 10.82 -10.20 -20.63
C LEU A 109 10.35 -11.37 -21.51
N GLU A 110 9.05 -11.68 -21.52
CA GLU A 110 8.47 -12.69 -22.40
C GLU A 110 8.22 -12.16 -23.83
N PHE A 111 7.86 -10.88 -23.98
CA PHE A 111 7.55 -10.29 -25.29
C PHE A 111 8.74 -9.65 -26.02
N GLY A 112 9.94 -9.66 -25.45
CA GLY A 112 11.16 -9.26 -26.17
C GLY A 112 11.16 -7.82 -26.70
N LEU A 113 10.43 -6.90 -26.05
CA LEU A 113 10.29 -5.48 -26.46
C LEU A 113 11.52 -4.60 -26.15
N PHE A 114 12.71 -5.20 -26.12
CA PHE A 114 14.00 -4.49 -26.05
C PHE A 114 14.78 -4.59 -27.38
N TYR A 115 14.06 -4.63 -28.50
CA TYR A 115 14.58 -4.34 -29.85
C TYR A 115 13.72 -3.27 -30.52
#